data_AF-A0AB37SLP3-F1
#
_entry.id   AF-A0AB37SLP3-F1
#
_cell.length_a   1.000
_cell.length_b   1.000
_cell.length_c   1.000
_cell.angle_alpha   90.00
_cell.angle_beta   90.00
_cell.angle_gamma   90.00
#
_symmetry.space_group_name_H-M   'P 1'
#
loop_
_entity.id
_entity.type
_entity.pdbx_description
1 polymer ?
#
loop_
_entity_poly.entity_id
_entity_poly.type
_entity_poly.pdbx_seq_one_letter_code
_entity_poly.pdbx_strand_id
1 'polypeptide(L)'
;MKSKFLAAGLVAGIALNLSSGAAEAACISNPPTQSNASFPAALTGKLVYHSYVNYGDGTSQLFLYDFSAHTLTQLSKSSWGITDPMNGVFSPDGKWLAFMGISNGAWNVFMLQLGAGTPPVNLTNSTGATRNEDPKFSADGKTLVFKQNGDVKQGTLSYTSAGPVFTSVVSLTNAPAGAEYSMPFLAPDASAVYYATGTGSNMGLMKRTIATGATATFDHPAGLQTYYPIVRGDGMVFYARWKDSGGADQIYTKTADPASTPNALPINDCVSNNSDPAPVTGTNYVFFSSTTAGGYQLYVGDVTTGQRWSLSQFGVNADTTKAKLGSSYYGGPAAAQPTLLSQGRPAAASASYNTSLTADKAFDGNTTSTRWDSPEGAGVDPQWISVDLGAVKKISSVDLYWDAGALVYQIQTSNDNANWTTVYSTNNGVSYGHVTLPNLNAQGRYVRMLGTKRATQWGYSLDEMQVWGS
;
A
#
# COMPACT_ATOMS: atom_id res chain seq x y z
N MET A 1 24.58 -42.24 -70.69
CA MET A 1 23.27 -41.64 -71.05
C MET A 1 22.37 -41.66 -69.84
N LYS A 2 21.72 -40.53 -69.59
CA LYS A 2 20.91 -40.20 -68.42
C LYS A 2 19.49 -40.76 -68.57
N SER A 3 19.00 -41.50 -67.58
CA SER A 3 17.64 -41.38 -67.03
C SER A 3 17.49 -42.35 -65.85
N LYS A 4 17.26 -41.81 -64.65
CA LYS A 4 16.64 -42.56 -63.56
C LYS A 4 15.52 -41.68 -63.02
N PHE A 5 14.29 -42.09 -63.30
CA PHE A 5 13.10 -41.72 -62.55
C PHE A 5 13.28 -42.25 -61.11
N LEU A 6 13.09 -41.38 -60.12
CA LEU A 6 12.75 -41.82 -58.77
C LEU A 6 11.37 -41.26 -58.44
N ALA A 7 10.44 -42.18 -58.19
CA ALA A 7 9.16 -41.90 -57.56
C ALA A 7 9.43 -41.50 -56.10
N ALA A 8 9.01 -40.30 -55.72
CA ALA A 8 9.01 -39.86 -54.33
C ALA A 8 7.72 -40.34 -53.65
N GLY A 9 7.88 -41.30 -52.73
CA GLY A 9 6.83 -41.71 -51.80
C GLY A 9 6.65 -40.67 -50.70
N LEU A 10 5.40 -40.33 -50.45
CA LEU A 10 4.91 -39.41 -49.43
C LEU A 10 5.28 -39.94 -48.02
N VAL A 11 5.98 -39.14 -47.21
CA VAL A 11 6.05 -39.34 -45.76
C VAL A 11 5.37 -38.14 -45.11
N ALA A 12 4.20 -38.37 -44.53
CA ALA A 12 3.48 -37.38 -43.73
C ALA A 12 4.22 -37.18 -42.40
N GLY A 13 4.98 -36.10 -42.30
CA GLY A 13 5.49 -35.60 -41.02
C GLY A 13 4.39 -34.82 -40.31
N ILE A 14 3.91 -35.34 -39.19
CA ILE A 14 3.08 -34.60 -38.24
C ILE A 14 3.98 -33.54 -37.59
N ALA A 15 3.83 -32.28 -38.02
CA ALA A 15 4.39 -31.15 -37.29
C ALA A 15 3.51 -30.89 -36.06
N LEU A 16 3.97 -31.33 -34.88
CA LEU A 16 3.45 -30.82 -33.62
C LEU A 16 3.87 -29.35 -33.51
N ASN A 17 2.95 -28.44 -33.78
CA ASN A 17 3.08 -27.05 -33.36
C ASN A 17 2.93 -27.00 -31.84
N LEU A 18 4.05 -27.04 -31.12
CA LEU A 18 4.12 -26.60 -29.73
C LEU A 18 4.07 -25.06 -29.74
N SER A 19 2.86 -24.50 -29.79
CA SER A 19 2.67 -23.12 -29.39
C SER A 19 2.96 -23.04 -27.90
N SER A 20 4.10 -22.45 -27.53
CA SER A 20 4.36 -21.99 -26.17
C SER A 20 3.38 -20.87 -25.84
N GLY A 21 2.17 -21.23 -25.43
CA GLY A 21 1.30 -20.31 -24.72
C GLY A 21 2.01 -19.92 -23.43
N ALA A 22 2.29 -18.64 -23.25
CA ALA A 22 2.59 -18.13 -21.92
C ALA A 22 1.45 -18.59 -21.01
N ALA A 23 1.77 -19.33 -19.94
CA ALA A 23 0.78 -19.73 -18.97
C ALA A 23 0.21 -18.45 -18.35
N GLU A 24 -0.98 -18.04 -18.79
CA GLU A 24 -1.80 -17.08 -18.05
C GLU A 24 -1.93 -17.65 -16.64
N ALA A 25 -1.57 -16.86 -15.61
CA ALA A 25 -1.80 -17.31 -14.24
C ALA A 25 -3.31 -17.57 -14.10
N ALA A 26 -3.68 -18.84 -14.01
CA ALA A 26 -5.05 -19.25 -13.87
C ALA A 26 -5.58 -18.67 -12.56
N CYS A 27 -6.66 -17.90 -12.63
CA CYS A 27 -7.45 -17.57 -11.44
C CYS A 27 -7.70 -18.85 -10.62
N ILE A 28 -7.92 -18.70 -9.32
CA ILE A 28 -8.17 -19.84 -8.44
C ILE A 28 -9.67 -19.90 -8.18
N SER A 29 -10.33 -21.04 -8.38
CA SER A 29 -11.73 -21.16 -7.97
C SER A 29 -11.82 -21.28 -6.45
N ASN A 30 -12.60 -20.40 -5.80
CA ASN A 30 -12.77 -20.37 -4.34
C ASN A 30 -11.43 -20.30 -3.57
N PRO A 31 -10.61 -19.26 -3.81
CA PRO A 31 -9.30 -19.13 -3.19
C PRO A 31 -9.42 -19.13 -1.65
N PRO A 32 -8.54 -19.86 -0.94
CA PRO A 32 -8.61 -19.95 0.51
C PRO A 32 -8.31 -18.59 1.14
N THR A 33 -9.19 -18.14 2.03
CA THR A 33 -8.91 -16.97 2.86
C THR A 33 -7.84 -17.33 3.87
N GLN A 34 -6.80 -16.50 3.95
CA GLN A 34 -5.72 -16.67 4.89
C GLN A 34 -6.15 -16.28 6.32
N SER A 35 -5.47 -16.85 7.32
CA SER A 35 -5.76 -16.55 8.72
C SER A 35 -5.33 -15.13 9.09
N ASN A 36 -5.98 -14.57 10.11
CA ASN A 36 -5.63 -13.26 10.66
C ASN A 36 -4.18 -13.20 11.16
N ALA A 37 -3.67 -14.31 11.70
CA ALA A 37 -2.32 -14.40 12.25
C ALA A 37 -1.22 -14.27 11.18
N SER A 38 -1.52 -14.54 9.91
CA SER A 38 -0.59 -14.36 8.79
C SER A 38 -0.81 -13.06 8.02
N PHE A 39 -1.63 -12.13 8.54
CA PHE A 39 -1.88 -10.86 7.87
C PHE A 39 -0.55 -10.09 7.69
N PRO A 40 -0.33 -9.42 6.54
CA PRO A 40 0.93 -8.74 6.26
C PRO A 40 1.26 -7.63 7.27
N ALA A 41 2.21 -7.91 8.19
CA ALA A 41 2.63 -6.97 9.23
C ALA A 41 3.25 -5.67 8.68
N ALA A 42 3.73 -5.68 7.43
CA ALA A 42 4.24 -4.50 6.75
C ALA A 42 3.16 -3.45 6.39
N LEU A 43 1.87 -3.82 6.45
CA LEU A 43 0.78 -2.91 6.16
C LEU A 43 0.36 -2.16 7.42
N THR A 44 1.01 -1.03 7.67
CA THR A 44 0.78 -0.17 8.84
C THR A 44 0.09 1.16 8.51
N GLY A 45 -0.19 1.40 7.23
CA GLY A 45 -0.70 2.67 6.72
C GLY A 45 -2.19 2.88 6.97
N LYS A 46 -2.82 3.68 6.11
CA LYS A 46 -4.24 4.01 6.15
C LYS A 46 -4.92 3.56 4.86
N LEU A 47 -6.08 2.93 5.00
CA LEU A 47 -6.97 2.55 3.90
C LEU A 47 -8.20 3.45 3.94
N VAL A 48 -8.57 4.04 2.80
CA VAL A 48 -9.88 4.64 2.60
C VAL A 48 -10.69 3.76 1.66
N TYR A 49 -11.99 3.66 1.89
CA TYR A 49 -12.94 3.01 0.99
C TYR A 49 -14.32 3.67 1.13
N HIS A 50 -15.22 3.36 0.21
CA HIS A 50 -16.62 3.74 0.34
C HIS A 50 -17.52 2.52 0.46
N SER A 51 -18.71 2.73 1.02
CA SER A 51 -19.70 1.67 1.25
C SER A 51 -21.12 2.15 0.97
N TYR A 52 -21.88 1.40 0.16
CA TYR A 52 -23.26 1.72 -0.24
C TYR A 52 -24.11 0.46 -0.43
N VAL A 53 -25.43 0.63 -0.50
CA VAL A 53 -26.36 -0.41 -0.94
C VAL A 53 -26.36 -0.49 -2.47
N ASN A 54 -26.65 0.62 -3.16
CA ASN A 54 -26.51 0.74 -4.61
C ASN A 54 -25.77 2.03 -5.00
N TYR A 55 -25.22 2.03 -6.21
CA TYR A 55 -24.56 3.22 -6.75
C TYR A 55 -25.57 4.38 -6.90
N GLY A 56 -25.32 5.50 -6.22
CA GLY A 56 -26.09 6.73 -6.36
C GLY A 56 -27.48 6.72 -5.70
N ASP A 57 -27.72 5.83 -4.74
CA ASP A 57 -29.00 5.74 -4.02
C ASP A 57 -29.07 6.58 -2.73
N GLY A 58 -28.07 7.43 -2.48
CA GLY A 58 -27.96 8.27 -1.29
C GLY A 58 -27.32 7.58 -0.08
N THR A 59 -26.97 6.30 -0.16
CA THR A 59 -26.47 5.53 0.98
C THR A 59 -24.95 5.47 1.11
N SER A 60 -24.20 6.02 0.13
CA SER A 60 -22.74 5.91 0.15
C SER A 60 -22.12 6.68 1.31
N GLN A 61 -21.13 6.07 1.94
CA GLN A 61 -20.38 6.61 3.08
C GLN A 61 -18.89 6.33 2.88
N LEU A 62 -18.03 7.27 3.28
CA LEU A 62 -16.57 7.10 3.27
C LEU A 62 -16.07 6.61 4.63
N PHE A 63 -15.16 5.65 4.61
CA PHE A 63 -14.54 5.06 5.79
C PHE A 63 -13.02 5.09 5.69
N LEU A 64 -12.35 5.26 6.83
CA LEU A 64 -10.91 5.21 6.99
C LEU A 64 -10.57 4.10 7.99
N TYR A 65 -9.75 3.13 7.58
CA TYR A 65 -9.09 2.22 8.50
C TYR A 65 -7.62 2.61 8.67
N ASP A 66 -7.18 2.81 9.91
CA ASP A 66 -5.78 3.01 10.25
C ASP A 66 -5.22 1.72 10.83
N PHE A 67 -4.31 1.07 10.10
CA PHE A 67 -3.72 -0.20 10.52
C PHE A 67 -2.80 -0.04 11.73
N SER A 68 -2.03 1.05 11.81
CA SER A 68 -1.18 1.31 12.98
C SER A 68 -1.98 1.53 14.25
N ALA A 69 -3.06 2.32 14.16
CA ALA A 69 -3.91 2.67 15.29
C ALA A 69 -4.99 1.62 15.57
N HIS A 70 -5.20 0.66 14.67
CA HIS A 70 -6.28 -0.32 14.71
C HIS A 70 -7.68 0.31 14.83
N THR A 71 -7.90 1.42 14.12
CA THR A 71 -9.16 2.18 14.21
C THR A 71 -9.88 2.24 12.88
N LEU A 72 -11.18 1.91 12.91
CA LEU A 72 -12.11 2.13 11.81
C LEU A 72 -12.95 3.38 12.10
N THR A 73 -12.91 4.36 11.21
CA THR A 73 -13.63 5.63 11.34
C THR A 73 -14.49 5.88 10.11
N GLN A 74 -15.78 6.12 10.29
CA GLN A 74 -16.58 6.73 9.23
C GLN A 74 -16.17 8.20 9.09
N LEU A 75 -15.63 8.57 7.92
CA LEU A 75 -15.24 9.94 7.62
C LEU A 75 -16.46 10.80 7.30
N SER A 76 -17.38 10.28 6.46
CA SER A 76 -18.52 11.05 5.96
C SER A 76 -19.51 11.42 7.04
N LYS A 77 -19.94 12.69 7.05
CA LYS A 77 -20.89 13.25 8.00
C LYS A 77 -22.08 13.88 7.28
N SER A 78 -23.28 13.70 7.83
CA SER A 78 -24.50 14.34 7.31
C SER A 78 -24.41 15.87 7.30
N SER A 79 -23.67 16.44 8.27
CA SER A 79 -23.43 17.89 8.37
C SER A 79 -22.63 18.49 7.22
N TRP A 80 -22.00 17.68 6.37
CA TRP A 80 -21.30 18.18 5.19
C TRP A 80 -22.25 18.64 4.07
N GLY A 81 -23.52 18.20 4.10
CA GLY A 81 -24.45 18.43 2.99
C GLY A 81 -24.01 17.77 1.68
N ILE A 82 -23.20 16.70 1.78
CA ILE A 82 -22.71 15.91 0.64
C ILE A 82 -23.45 14.58 0.65
N THR A 83 -24.16 14.29 -0.44
CA THR A 83 -24.79 12.97 -0.67
C THR A 83 -23.85 12.08 -1.47
N ASP A 84 -23.90 10.77 -1.23
CA ASP A 84 -23.10 9.77 -1.93
C ASP A 84 -21.58 10.06 -2.08
N PRO A 85 -20.85 10.38 -0.99
CA PRO A 85 -19.40 10.46 -1.06
C PRO A 85 -18.77 9.11 -1.41
N MET A 86 -17.91 9.06 -2.44
CA MET A 86 -17.26 7.84 -2.94
C MET A 86 -15.92 8.10 -3.64
N ASN A 87 -15.22 7.01 -4.01
CA ASN A 87 -13.94 7.03 -4.73
C ASN A 87 -12.88 7.95 -4.09
N GLY A 88 -12.71 7.81 -2.77
CA GLY A 88 -11.71 8.53 -2.01
C GLY A 88 -10.29 8.12 -2.38
N VAL A 89 -9.40 9.10 -2.57
CA VAL A 89 -7.98 8.90 -2.87
C VAL A 89 -7.12 9.82 -2.01
N PHE A 90 -6.08 9.27 -1.40
CA PHE A 90 -5.13 10.06 -0.62
C PHE A 90 -4.27 10.95 -1.50
N SER A 91 -3.92 12.15 -1.03
CA SER A 91 -2.80 12.90 -1.57
C SER A 91 -1.48 12.14 -1.34
N PRO A 92 -0.44 12.38 -2.15
CA PRO A 92 0.86 11.69 -1.98
C PRO A 92 1.52 11.90 -0.61
N ASP A 93 1.19 12.99 0.10
CA ASP A 93 1.66 13.27 1.46
C ASP A 93 0.71 12.76 2.56
N GLY A 94 -0.41 12.16 2.18
CA GLY A 94 -1.44 11.60 3.04
C GLY A 94 -2.18 12.61 3.92
N LYS A 95 -2.01 13.91 3.69
CA LYS A 95 -2.70 14.96 4.49
C LYS A 95 -4.09 15.26 3.97
N TRP A 96 -4.36 14.95 2.71
CA TRP A 96 -5.62 15.23 2.05
C TRP A 96 -6.26 13.97 1.50
N LEU A 97 -7.58 14.00 1.43
CA LEU A 97 -8.38 13.02 0.72
C LEU A 97 -9.20 13.75 -0.35
N ALA A 98 -8.98 13.43 -1.62
CA ALA A 98 -9.89 13.85 -2.69
C ALA A 98 -10.97 12.77 -2.88
N PHE A 99 -12.22 13.16 -3.12
CA PHE A 99 -13.33 12.23 -3.33
C PHE A 99 -14.42 12.90 -4.15
N MET A 100 -15.34 12.11 -4.71
CA MET A 100 -16.52 12.63 -5.41
C MET A 100 -17.77 12.53 -4.53
N GLY A 101 -18.75 13.38 -4.77
CA GLY A 101 -20.07 13.32 -4.13
C GLY A 101 -21.04 14.33 -4.73
N ILE A 102 -22.28 14.34 -4.26
CA ILE A 102 -23.33 15.22 -4.75
C ILE A 102 -23.54 16.39 -3.77
N SER A 103 -23.48 17.60 -4.31
CA SER A 103 -23.92 18.84 -3.66
C SER A 103 -24.47 19.79 -4.72
N ASN A 104 -25.41 20.67 -4.36
CA ASN A 104 -25.99 21.65 -5.30
C ASN A 104 -26.58 21.02 -6.57
N GLY A 105 -27.10 19.80 -6.45
CA GLY A 105 -27.70 19.02 -7.54
C GLY A 105 -26.71 18.39 -8.52
N ALA A 106 -25.39 18.56 -8.33
CA ALA A 106 -24.34 18.12 -9.24
C ALA A 106 -23.33 17.19 -8.56
N TRP A 107 -22.69 16.30 -9.33
CA TRP A 107 -21.51 15.59 -8.84
C TRP A 107 -20.30 16.51 -8.88
N ASN A 108 -19.58 16.53 -7.77
CA ASN A 108 -18.47 17.42 -7.51
C ASN A 108 -17.27 16.65 -6.97
N VAL A 109 -16.08 17.20 -7.19
CA VAL A 109 -14.85 16.75 -6.55
C VAL A 109 -14.61 17.61 -5.31
N PHE A 110 -14.39 16.95 -4.17
CA PHE A 110 -14.13 17.56 -2.89
C PHE A 110 -12.73 17.21 -2.38
N MET A 111 -12.17 18.06 -1.52
CA MET A 111 -10.96 17.78 -0.75
C MET A 111 -11.21 17.93 0.74
N LEU A 112 -10.93 16.87 1.49
CA LEU A 112 -10.95 16.85 2.96
C LEU A 112 -9.51 16.89 3.50
N GLN A 113 -9.25 17.78 4.45
CA GLN A 113 -8.01 17.73 5.22
C GLN A 113 -8.13 16.72 6.35
N LEU A 114 -7.31 15.68 6.32
CA LEU A 114 -7.35 14.61 7.31
C LEU A 114 -6.81 15.12 8.66
N GLY A 115 -7.53 14.86 9.74
CA GLY A 115 -7.15 15.23 11.11
C GLY A 115 -7.40 16.70 11.50
N ALA A 116 -7.79 17.58 10.57
CA ALA A 116 -8.02 19.00 10.87
C ALA A 116 -9.38 19.30 11.53
N GLY A 117 -10.34 18.39 11.42
CA GLY A 117 -11.71 18.58 11.94
C GLY A 117 -12.58 19.55 11.11
N THR A 118 -12.05 20.09 10.02
CA THR A 118 -12.76 20.99 9.10
C THR A 118 -13.61 20.21 8.08
N PRO A 119 -14.71 20.80 7.56
CA PRO A 119 -15.49 20.19 6.50
C PRO A 119 -14.71 20.15 5.16
N PRO A 120 -15.07 19.25 4.22
CA PRO A 120 -14.47 19.20 2.90
C PRO A 120 -14.69 20.49 2.09
N VAL A 121 -13.70 20.87 1.28
CA VAL A 121 -13.79 21.95 0.29
C VAL A 121 -14.31 21.39 -1.04
N ASN A 122 -15.34 22.00 -1.61
CA ASN A 122 -15.84 21.65 -2.94
C ASN A 122 -14.97 22.34 -4.02
N LEU A 123 -14.10 21.58 -4.70
CA LEU A 123 -13.15 22.12 -5.67
C LEU A 123 -13.80 22.54 -6.99
N THR A 124 -14.80 21.77 -7.44
CA THR A 124 -15.44 22.00 -8.75
C THR A 124 -16.64 22.93 -8.67
N ASN A 125 -17.27 23.03 -7.49
CA ASN A 125 -18.40 23.89 -7.17
C ASN A 125 -19.46 24.01 -8.29
N SER A 126 -19.69 22.90 -8.98
CA SER A 126 -20.60 22.80 -10.11
C SER A 126 -22.04 22.67 -9.63
N THR A 127 -22.98 23.06 -10.48
CA THR A 127 -24.43 23.00 -10.26
C THR A 127 -25.14 22.27 -11.39
N GLY A 128 -26.41 21.94 -11.18
CA GLY A 128 -27.26 21.31 -12.20
C GLY A 128 -26.77 19.91 -12.59
N ALA A 129 -26.88 19.55 -13.87
CA ALA A 129 -26.55 18.20 -14.36
C ALA A 129 -25.05 17.92 -14.54
N THR A 130 -24.15 18.79 -14.06
CA THR A 130 -22.71 18.59 -14.21
C THR A 130 -22.26 17.38 -13.39
N ARG A 131 -21.44 16.52 -13.99
CA ARG A 131 -20.87 15.35 -13.34
C ARG A 131 -19.36 15.42 -13.28
N ASN A 132 -18.80 15.72 -12.10
CA ASN A 132 -17.37 15.60 -11.81
C ASN A 132 -17.11 14.36 -10.96
N GLU A 133 -16.31 13.42 -11.46
CA GLU A 133 -16.22 12.05 -10.95
C GLU A 133 -14.78 11.52 -10.95
N ASP A 134 -14.52 10.49 -10.16
CA ASP A 134 -13.27 9.71 -10.16
C ASP A 134 -11.96 10.51 -10.02
N PRO A 135 -11.82 11.38 -9.00
CA PRO A 135 -10.59 12.15 -8.82
C PRO A 135 -9.38 11.25 -8.54
N LYS A 136 -8.21 11.60 -9.09
CA LYS A 136 -6.90 10.98 -8.82
C LYS A 136 -5.79 12.02 -8.80
N PHE A 137 -4.91 11.96 -7.80
CA PHE A 137 -3.75 12.85 -7.70
C PHE A 137 -2.65 12.46 -8.69
N SER A 138 -1.91 13.45 -9.18
CA SER A 138 -0.56 13.22 -9.68
C SER A 138 0.39 12.83 -8.54
N ALA A 139 1.50 12.17 -8.89
CA ALA A 139 2.48 11.70 -7.92
C ALA A 139 3.13 12.84 -7.12
N ASP A 140 3.24 14.05 -7.68
CA ASP A 140 3.77 15.22 -6.99
C ASP A 140 2.70 16.01 -6.18
N GLY A 141 1.44 15.60 -6.28
CA GLY A 141 0.30 16.18 -5.56
C GLY A 141 -0.14 17.55 -6.09
N LYS A 142 0.42 18.05 -7.19
CA LYS A 142 0.11 19.38 -7.72
C LYS A 142 -1.08 19.41 -8.67
N THR A 143 -1.58 18.26 -9.08
CA THR A 143 -2.74 18.17 -9.97
C THR A 143 -3.69 17.08 -9.54
N LEU A 144 -4.97 17.26 -9.89
CA LEU A 144 -5.98 16.19 -9.88
C LEU A 144 -6.44 15.97 -11.31
N VAL A 145 -6.48 14.71 -11.74
CA VAL A 145 -7.28 14.31 -12.90
C VAL A 145 -8.63 13.79 -12.43
N PHE A 146 -9.67 14.09 -13.20
CA PHE A 146 -11.05 13.68 -12.90
C PHE A 146 -11.85 13.64 -14.20
N LYS A 147 -12.97 12.92 -14.20
CA LYS A 147 -13.95 12.96 -15.29
C LYS A 147 -14.85 14.17 -15.09
N GLN A 148 -15.14 14.92 -16.16
CA GLN A 148 -16.22 15.90 -16.20
C GLN A 148 -17.09 15.67 -17.43
N ASN A 149 -18.35 15.27 -17.22
CA ASN A 149 -19.32 15.01 -18.30
C ASN A 149 -18.77 14.13 -19.43
N GLY A 150 -18.01 13.09 -19.09
CA GLY A 150 -17.44 12.17 -20.08
C GLY A 150 -16.13 12.60 -20.72
N ASP A 151 -15.53 13.72 -20.30
CA ASP A 151 -14.20 14.16 -20.70
C ASP A 151 -13.21 14.07 -19.53
N VAL A 152 -11.97 13.66 -19.80
CA VAL A 152 -10.92 13.66 -18.80
C VAL A 152 -10.36 15.08 -18.64
N LYS A 153 -10.48 15.62 -17.43
CA LYS A 153 -9.97 16.92 -17.03
C LYS A 153 -8.72 16.80 -16.16
N GLN A 154 -7.91 17.85 -16.18
CA GLN A 154 -6.81 18.06 -15.24
C GLN A 154 -6.97 19.41 -14.57
N GLY A 155 -7.11 19.42 -13.25
CA GLY A 155 -7.10 20.61 -12.41
C GLY A 155 -5.72 20.83 -11.78
N THR A 156 -5.20 22.05 -11.86
CA THR A 156 -3.95 22.45 -11.16
C THR A 156 -4.29 22.89 -9.74
N LEU A 157 -3.71 22.23 -8.74
CA LEU A 157 -3.96 22.51 -7.33
C LEU A 157 -3.06 23.62 -6.80
N SER A 158 -3.64 24.50 -6.00
CA SER A 158 -2.93 25.42 -5.12
C SER A 158 -3.52 25.36 -3.72
N TYR A 159 -2.67 25.33 -2.70
CA TYR A 159 -3.06 25.27 -1.30
C TYR A 159 -2.95 26.66 -0.68
N THR A 160 -4.09 27.32 -0.46
CA THR A 160 -4.16 28.66 0.12
C THR A 160 -4.53 28.61 1.60
N SER A 161 -4.48 29.76 2.29
CA SER A 161 -5.00 29.87 3.66
C SER A 161 -6.50 29.58 3.77
N ALA A 162 -7.25 29.74 2.68
CA ALA A 162 -8.68 29.43 2.61
C ALA A 162 -8.97 27.97 2.23
N GLY A 163 -7.93 27.17 1.92
CA GLY A 163 -8.05 25.79 1.48
C GLY A 163 -7.51 25.54 0.07
N PRO A 164 -7.57 24.30 -0.42
CA PRO A 164 -7.16 23.93 -1.77
C PRO A 164 -8.13 24.52 -2.80
N VAL A 165 -7.59 24.98 -3.93
CA VAL A 165 -8.36 25.49 -5.07
C VAL A 165 -7.77 24.98 -6.38
N PHE A 166 -8.59 24.92 -7.42
CA PHE A 166 -8.08 24.81 -8.79
C PHE A 166 -7.72 26.20 -9.33
N THR A 167 -6.46 26.38 -9.72
CA THR A 167 -6.01 27.62 -10.40
C THR A 167 -6.23 27.56 -11.91
N SER A 168 -6.34 26.35 -12.46
CA SER A 168 -6.73 26.09 -13.84
C SER A 168 -7.36 24.71 -13.95
N VAL A 169 -8.27 24.54 -14.92
CA VAL A 169 -8.82 23.24 -15.31
C VAL A 169 -8.76 23.14 -16.84
N VAL A 170 -8.14 22.08 -17.36
CA VAL A 170 -7.98 21.85 -18.79
C VAL A 170 -8.51 20.48 -19.20
N SER A 171 -8.99 20.37 -20.43
CA SER A 171 -9.35 19.09 -21.05
C SER A 171 -8.09 18.35 -21.49
N LEU A 172 -7.90 17.10 -21.04
CA LEU A 172 -6.82 16.25 -21.54
C LEU A 172 -7.21 15.50 -22.81
N THR A 173 -8.47 15.06 -22.91
CA THR A 173 -8.94 14.22 -24.01
C THR A 173 -9.75 14.95 -25.06
N ASN A 174 -10.38 16.09 -24.73
CA ASN A 174 -11.31 16.80 -25.62
C ASN A 174 -12.39 15.85 -26.17
N ALA A 175 -13.00 15.07 -25.26
CA ALA A 175 -14.00 14.09 -25.61
C ALA A 175 -15.20 14.74 -26.35
N PRO A 176 -15.69 14.14 -27.44
CA PRO A 176 -16.91 14.60 -28.09
C PRO A 176 -18.10 14.61 -27.13
N ALA A 177 -19.09 15.47 -27.39
CA ALA A 177 -20.31 15.50 -26.60
C ALA A 177 -21.00 14.11 -26.59
N GLY A 178 -21.31 13.60 -25.40
CA GLY A 178 -21.92 12.28 -25.21
C GLY A 178 -20.94 11.10 -25.24
N ALA A 179 -19.64 11.34 -25.45
CA ALA A 179 -18.62 10.33 -25.23
C ALA A 179 -18.45 10.04 -23.73
N GLU A 180 -18.10 8.80 -23.39
CA GLU A 180 -17.87 8.37 -22.01
C GLU A 180 -16.41 8.01 -21.83
N TYR A 181 -15.58 9.00 -21.46
CA TYR A 181 -14.23 8.78 -20.99
C TYR A 181 -14.19 8.91 -19.47
N SER A 182 -13.68 7.90 -18.77
CA SER A 182 -13.87 7.74 -17.33
C SER A 182 -12.63 7.19 -16.62
N MET A 183 -12.68 7.23 -15.27
CA MET A 183 -11.69 6.64 -14.37
C MET A 183 -10.23 7.00 -14.73
N PRO A 184 -9.90 8.30 -14.87
CA PRO A 184 -8.58 8.69 -15.35
C PRO A 184 -7.50 8.44 -14.29
N PHE A 185 -6.31 8.06 -14.75
CA PHE A 185 -5.14 7.91 -13.88
C PHE A 185 -3.86 8.33 -14.62
N LEU A 186 -3.01 9.15 -13.98
CA LEU A 186 -1.77 9.63 -14.58
C LEU A 186 -0.64 8.60 -14.46
N ALA A 187 0.23 8.55 -15.46
CA ALA A 187 1.54 7.92 -15.31
C ALA A 187 2.32 8.60 -14.16
N PRO A 188 3.27 7.91 -13.49
CA PRO A 188 4.00 8.47 -12.34
C PRO A 188 4.75 9.76 -12.66
N ASP A 189 5.25 9.91 -13.88
CA ASP A 189 5.93 11.09 -14.40
C ASP A 189 4.99 12.14 -15.01
N ALA A 190 3.67 11.92 -14.94
CA ALA A 190 2.62 12.73 -15.56
C ALA A 190 2.78 12.93 -17.08
N SER A 191 3.53 12.07 -17.78
CA SER A 191 3.71 12.16 -19.24
C SER A 191 2.51 11.63 -20.03
N ALA A 192 1.69 10.79 -19.40
CA ALA A 192 0.53 10.15 -20.01
C ALA A 192 -0.64 10.04 -19.02
N VAL A 193 -1.84 9.90 -19.58
CA VAL A 193 -3.06 9.56 -18.84
C VAL A 193 -3.66 8.27 -19.40
N TYR A 194 -4.07 7.39 -18.49
CA TYR A 194 -4.86 6.19 -18.77
C TYR A 194 -6.31 6.48 -18.43
N TYR A 195 -7.24 6.00 -19.24
CA TYR A 195 -8.67 6.21 -19.03
C TYR A 195 -9.46 5.12 -19.74
N ALA A 196 -10.66 4.82 -19.24
CA ALA A 196 -11.61 3.94 -19.91
C ALA A 196 -12.44 4.73 -20.93
N THR A 197 -12.86 4.08 -22.00
CA THR A 197 -13.77 4.64 -23.02
C THR A 197 -14.91 3.67 -23.32
N GLY A 198 -16.12 4.18 -23.51
CA GLY A 198 -17.28 3.37 -23.90
C GLY A 198 -18.14 2.95 -22.71
N THR A 199 -19.10 2.05 -22.95
CA THR A 199 -20.04 1.55 -21.93
C THR A 199 -20.28 0.05 -22.11
N GLY A 200 -20.64 -0.64 -21.02
CA GLY A 200 -20.92 -2.08 -21.02
C GLY A 200 -19.79 -2.91 -21.64
N SER A 201 -20.15 -3.89 -22.47
CA SER A 201 -19.21 -4.81 -23.13
C SER A 201 -18.27 -4.17 -24.17
N ASN A 202 -18.43 -2.86 -24.45
CA ASN A 202 -17.57 -2.09 -25.35
C ASN A 202 -16.62 -1.15 -24.59
N MET A 203 -16.55 -1.25 -23.26
CA MET A 203 -15.63 -0.43 -22.49
C MET A 203 -14.20 -0.97 -22.60
N GLY A 204 -13.26 -0.11 -22.96
CA GLY A 204 -11.84 -0.44 -23.10
C GLY A 204 -10.92 0.64 -22.56
N LEU A 205 -9.68 0.27 -22.24
CA LEU A 205 -8.66 1.17 -21.74
C LEU A 205 -7.84 1.78 -22.87
N MET A 206 -7.60 3.09 -22.75
CA MET A 206 -6.77 3.88 -23.64
C MET A 206 -5.62 4.51 -22.85
N LYS A 207 -4.49 4.72 -23.52
CA LYS A 207 -3.36 5.52 -23.04
C LYS A 207 -3.21 6.72 -23.96
N ARG A 208 -3.14 7.93 -23.40
CA ARG A 208 -2.87 9.16 -24.13
C ARG A 208 -1.60 9.81 -23.63
N THR A 209 -0.67 10.09 -24.53
CA THR A 209 0.52 10.89 -24.26
C THR A 209 0.12 12.35 -24.19
N ILE A 210 0.37 13.02 -23.06
CA ILE A 210 -0.16 14.37 -22.80
C ILE A 210 0.51 15.40 -23.71
N ALA A 211 1.84 15.34 -23.87
CA ALA A 211 2.59 16.33 -24.64
C ALA A 211 2.23 16.36 -26.14
N THR A 212 1.91 15.19 -26.73
CA THR A 212 1.65 15.07 -28.17
C THR A 212 0.17 14.90 -28.50
N GLY A 213 -0.65 14.54 -27.51
CA GLY A 213 -2.04 14.14 -27.73
C GLY A 213 -2.20 12.81 -28.47
N ALA A 214 -1.12 12.03 -28.66
CA ALA A 214 -1.20 10.71 -29.28
C ALA A 214 -1.92 9.72 -28.36
N THR A 215 -2.88 8.98 -28.90
CA THR A 215 -3.67 7.98 -28.16
C THR A 215 -3.39 6.59 -28.72
N ALA A 216 -3.25 5.60 -27.83
CA ALA A 216 -3.14 4.19 -28.16
C ALA A 216 -4.16 3.37 -27.35
N THR A 217 -4.68 2.30 -27.95
CA THR A 217 -5.45 1.29 -27.20
C THR A 217 -4.52 0.59 -26.23
N PHE A 218 -4.86 0.62 -24.94
CA PHE A 218 -4.08 -0.02 -23.89
C PHE A 218 -4.55 -1.45 -23.64
N ASP A 219 -5.85 -1.65 -23.41
CA ASP A 219 -6.44 -2.99 -23.34
C ASP A 219 -7.93 -2.90 -23.69
N HIS A 220 -8.33 -3.51 -24.81
CA HIS A 220 -9.71 -3.49 -25.29
C HIS A 220 -10.00 -4.76 -26.11
N PRO A 221 -10.14 -5.92 -25.43
CA PRO A 221 -10.46 -7.16 -26.11
C PRO A 221 -11.92 -7.11 -26.60
N ALA A 222 -12.16 -7.65 -27.79
CA ALA A 222 -13.51 -7.67 -28.36
C ALA A 222 -14.48 -8.47 -27.46
N GLY A 223 -15.64 -7.88 -27.14
CA GLY A 223 -16.69 -8.50 -26.35
C GLY A 223 -16.41 -8.57 -24.84
N LEU A 224 -15.32 -7.97 -24.36
CA LEU A 224 -14.95 -7.93 -22.96
C LEU A 224 -14.87 -6.49 -22.45
N GLN A 225 -15.37 -6.27 -21.23
CA GLN A 225 -15.27 -4.99 -20.54
C GLN A 225 -13.90 -4.86 -19.86
N THR A 226 -13.22 -3.72 -20.01
CA THR A 226 -11.94 -3.41 -19.34
C THR A 226 -11.97 -1.97 -18.81
N TYR A 227 -11.67 -1.77 -17.53
CA TYR A 227 -11.85 -0.49 -16.85
C TYR A 227 -11.06 -0.34 -15.55
N TYR A 228 -11.22 0.82 -14.89
CA TYR A 228 -10.61 1.18 -13.60
C TYR A 228 -9.07 1.06 -13.58
N PRO A 229 -8.35 1.78 -14.47
CA PRO A 229 -6.90 1.72 -14.48
C PRO A 229 -6.33 2.42 -13.24
N ILE A 230 -5.40 1.77 -12.55
CA ILE A 230 -4.65 2.32 -11.43
C ILE A 230 -3.16 2.10 -11.69
N VAL A 231 -2.37 3.17 -11.72
CA VAL A 231 -0.95 3.11 -12.05
C VAL A 231 -0.13 3.17 -10.77
N ARG A 232 0.62 2.12 -10.49
CA ARG A 232 1.53 2.07 -9.34
C ARG A 232 2.77 2.94 -9.61
N GLY A 233 3.46 3.38 -8.55
CA GLY A 233 4.62 4.28 -8.66
C GLY A 233 5.78 3.77 -9.52
N ASP A 234 5.85 2.47 -9.81
CA ASP A 234 6.81 1.84 -10.73
C ASP A 234 6.34 1.82 -12.20
N GLY A 235 5.15 2.35 -12.49
CA GLY A 235 4.55 2.41 -13.82
C GLY A 235 3.75 1.16 -14.21
N MET A 236 3.64 0.15 -13.34
CA MET A 236 2.76 -1.00 -13.57
C MET A 236 1.29 -0.55 -13.51
N VAL A 237 0.50 -0.93 -14.50
CA VAL A 237 -0.93 -0.59 -14.60
C VAL A 237 -1.76 -1.78 -14.15
N PHE A 238 -2.53 -1.60 -13.09
CA PHE A 238 -3.53 -2.54 -12.60
C PHE A 238 -4.91 -2.13 -13.11
N TYR A 239 -5.76 -3.09 -13.45
CA TYR A 239 -7.10 -2.79 -13.94
C TYR A 239 -8.04 -3.98 -13.80
N ALA A 240 -9.35 -3.72 -13.87
CA ALA A 240 -10.37 -4.75 -13.93
C ALA A 240 -10.71 -5.08 -15.39
N ARG A 241 -10.89 -6.36 -15.69
CA ARG A 241 -11.35 -6.84 -16.99
C ARG A 241 -12.23 -8.07 -16.83
N TRP A 242 -13.27 -8.18 -17.64
CA TRP A 242 -14.06 -9.40 -17.75
C TRP A 242 -13.18 -10.58 -18.17
N LYS A 243 -13.26 -11.67 -17.40
CA LYS A 243 -12.62 -12.95 -17.73
C LYS A 243 -13.03 -13.44 -19.12
N ASP A 244 -14.34 -13.42 -19.35
CA ASP A 244 -15.02 -13.90 -20.53
C ASP A 244 -16.40 -13.20 -20.66
N SER A 245 -17.21 -13.60 -21.64
CA SER A 245 -18.54 -13.03 -21.87
C SER A 245 -19.54 -13.25 -20.73
N GLY A 246 -19.21 -14.07 -19.72
CA GLY A 246 -19.98 -14.23 -18.49
C GLY A 246 -19.89 -13.04 -17.54
N GLY A 247 -18.99 -12.08 -17.80
CA GLY A 247 -18.98 -10.79 -17.13
C GLY A 247 -18.37 -10.78 -15.73
N ALA A 248 -17.61 -11.82 -15.35
CA ALA A 248 -16.90 -11.86 -14.08
C ALA A 248 -15.61 -11.02 -14.16
N ASP A 249 -15.52 -9.96 -13.35
CA ASP A 249 -14.33 -9.11 -13.27
C ASP A 249 -13.14 -9.86 -12.69
N GLN A 250 -11.98 -9.73 -13.32
CA GLN A 250 -10.70 -10.20 -12.83
C GLN A 250 -9.70 -9.04 -12.90
N ILE A 251 -8.72 -9.06 -12.00
CA ILE A 251 -7.67 -8.05 -11.94
C ILE A 251 -6.51 -8.48 -12.82
N TYR A 252 -6.09 -7.58 -13.71
CA TYR A 252 -4.96 -7.75 -14.60
C TYR A 252 -3.88 -6.71 -14.33
N THR A 253 -2.66 -7.02 -14.74
CA THR A 253 -1.57 -6.08 -14.84
C THR A 253 -0.99 -5.99 -16.25
N LYS A 254 -0.51 -4.81 -16.62
CA LYS A 254 0.30 -4.56 -17.81
C LYS A 254 1.42 -3.58 -17.49
N THR A 255 2.53 -3.71 -18.19
CA THR A 255 3.56 -2.66 -18.18
C THR A 255 3.01 -1.39 -18.85
N ALA A 256 3.74 -0.27 -18.76
CA ALA A 256 3.36 0.97 -19.43
C ALA A 256 3.31 0.87 -20.96
N ASP A 257 3.89 -0.18 -21.57
CA ASP A 257 3.81 -0.46 -23.00
C ASP A 257 2.42 -1.04 -23.36
N PRO A 258 1.60 -0.35 -24.18
CA PRO A 258 0.33 -0.86 -24.67
C PRO A 258 0.43 -2.22 -25.39
N ALA A 259 1.58 -2.54 -25.99
CA ALA A 259 1.79 -3.82 -26.68
C ALA A 259 2.09 -4.99 -25.73
N SER A 260 2.39 -4.71 -24.45
CA SER A 260 2.68 -5.76 -23.47
C SER A 260 1.46 -6.66 -23.21
N THR A 261 1.73 -7.95 -22.98
CA THR A 261 0.70 -8.95 -22.72
C THR A 261 0.00 -8.69 -21.37
N PRO A 262 -1.34 -8.65 -21.32
CA PRO A 262 -2.08 -8.67 -20.07
C PRO A 262 -1.71 -9.86 -19.18
N ASN A 263 -1.49 -9.62 -17.90
CA ASN A 263 -1.22 -10.66 -16.91
C ASN A 263 -2.37 -10.71 -15.90
N ALA A 264 -3.20 -11.76 -15.93
CA ALA A 264 -4.20 -11.99 -14.90
C ALA A 264 -3.50 -12.29 -13.56
N LEU A 265 -3.98 -11.71 -12.46
CA LEU A 265 -3.32 -11.90 -11.16
C LEU A 265 -3.78 -13.18 -10.46
N PRO A 266 -2.88 -13.86 -9.70
CA PRO A 266 -3.21 -15.12 -9.00
C PRO A 266 -4.14 -14.93 -7.79
N ILE A 267 -4.42 -13.69 -7.39
CA ILE A 267 -5.36 -13.34 -6.29
C ILE A 267 -6.83 -13.44 -6.73
N ASN A 268 -7.06 -13.57 -8.04
CA ASN A 268 -8.39 -13.62 -8.63
C ASN A 268 -9.14 -14.90 -8.29
N ASP A 269 -10.41 -14.75 -7.94
CA ASP A 269 -11.36 -15.85 -7.86
C ASP A 269 -12.10 -16.05 -9.20
N CYS A 270 -11.94 -17.23 -9.80
CA CYS A 270 -12.46 -17.54 -11.14
C CYS A 270 -13.97 -17.44 -11.29
N VAL A 271 -14.72 -17.52 -10.20
CA VAL A 271 -16.19 -17.60 -10.20
C VAL A 271 -16.84 -16.36 -9.55
N SER A 272 -16.03 -15.36 -9.24
CA SER A 272 -16.46 -14.13 -8.57
C SER A 272 -15.97 -12.90 -9.32
N ASN A 273 -16.58 -11.75 -9.05
CA ASN A 273 -16.02 -10.47 -9.44
C ASN A 273 -14.85 -10.13 -8.51
N ASN A 274 -13.75 -9.64 -9.09
CA ASN A 274 -12.58 -9.11 -8.43
C ASN A 274 -12.22 -7.80 -9.14
N SER A 275 -12.41 -6.67 -8.46
CA SER A 275 -12.35 -5.35 -9.07
C SER A 275 -11.76 -4.32 -8.11
N ASP A 276 -11.72 -3.06 -8.55
CA ASP A 276 -11.20 -1.90 -7.82
C ASP A 276 -9.79 -2.13 -7.20
N PRO A 277 -8.79 -2.52 -8.02
CA PRO A 277 -7.45 -2.78 -7.51
C PRO A 277 -6.81 -1.50 -6.97
N ALA A 278 -6.33 -1.52 -5.74
CA ALA A 278 -5.55 -0.46 -5.12
C ALA A 278 -4.18 -1.01 -4.73
N PRO A 279 -3.20 -0.97 -5.67
CA PRO A 279 -1.88 -1.52 -5.43
C PRO A 279 -1.10 -0.71 -4.40
N VAL A 280 -0.33 -1.41 -3.56
CA VAL A 280 0.51 -0.80 -2.54
C VAL A 280 1.92 -0.59 -3.10
N THR A 281 2.28 0.67 -3.35
CA THR A 281 3.60 1.06 -3.89
C THR A 281 4.74 0.48 -3.04
N GLY A 282 5.74 -0.10 -3.71
CA GLY A 282 6.91 -0.71 -3.06
C GLY A 282 6.69 -2.11 -2.49
N THR A 283 5.52 -2.72 -2.71
CA THR A 283 5.20 -4.08 -2.24
C THR A 283 4.50 -4.91 -3.31
N ASN A 284 4.26 -6.19 -3.02
CA ASN A 284 3.45 -7.09 -3.84
C ASN A 284 1.97 -7.12 -3.45
N TYR A 285 1.54 -6.25 -2.52
CA TYR A 285 0.17 -6.25 -2.03
C TYR A 285 -0.74 -5.37 -2.89
N VAL A 286 -1.97 -5.84 -3.07
CA VAL A 286 -3.06 -5.12 -3.73
C VAL A 286 -4.30 -5.24 -2.85
N PHE A 287 -4.88 -4.10 -2.45
CA PHE A 287 -6.23 -4.09 -1.92
C PHE A 287 -7.21 -4.20 -3.07
N PHE A 288 -8.31 -4.93 -2.89
CA PHE A 288 -9.30 -5.10 -3.94
C PHE A 288 -10.66 -5.51 -3.38
N SER A 289 -11.70 -5.29 -4.17
CA SER A 289 -13.07 -5.70 -3.84
C SER A 289 -13.40 -7.00 -4.54
N SER A 290 -14.08 -7.92 -3.84
CA SER A 290 -14.42 -9.21 -4.41
C SER A 290 -15.73 -9.77 -3.87
N THR A 291 -16.44 -10.51 -4.73
CA THR A 291 -17.70 -11.18 -4.39
C THR A 291 -17.54 -12.62 -3.90
N THR A 292 -16.31 -13.08 -3.66
CA THR A 292 -16.01 -14.45 -3.20
C THR A 292 -16.81 -14.86 -1.96
N ALA A 293 -17.05 -13.96 -1.01
CA ALA A 293 -17.84 -14.22 0.19
C ALA A 293 -19.29 -13.70 0.12
N GLY A 294 -19.77 -13.33 -1.07
CA GLY A 294 -21.07 -12.68 -1.27
C GLY A 294 -21.04 -11.17 -1.06
N GLY A 295 -21.64 -10.44 -2.01
CA GLY A 295 -21.53 -8.97 -2.08
C GLY A 295 -20.08 -8.50 -2.27
N TYR A 296 -19.86 -7.24 -2.62
CA TYR A 296 -18.49 -6.72 -2.72
C TYR A 296 -17.89 -6.49 -1.33
N GLN A 297 -16.94 -7.33 -0.93
CA GLN A 297 -16.16 -7.19 0.31
C GLN A 297 -14.71 -6.84 -0.02
N LEU A 298 -14.01 -6.19 0.92
CA LEU A 298 -12.60 -5.83 0.73
C LEU A 298 -11.64 -6.93 1.20
N TYR A 299 -10.61 -7.12 0.39
CA TYR A 299 -9.50 -8.02 0.62
C TYR A 299 -8.18 -7.29 0.41
N VAL A 300 -7.11 -7.87 0.94
CA VAL A 300 -5.75 -7.62 0.45
C VAL A 300 -5.19 -8.93 -0.11
N GLY A 301 -4.48 -8.87 -1.22
CA GLY A 301 -3.86 -10.03 -1.85
C GLY A 301 -2.39 -9.78 -2.18
N ASP A 302 -1.57 -10.81 -2.04
CA ASP A 302 -0.19 -10.83 -2.54
C ASP A 302 -0.18 -11.38 -3.96
N VAL A 303 0.19 -10.52 -4.91
CA VAL A 303 0.16 -10.85 -6.34
C VAL A 303 1.25 -11.83 -6.77
N THR A 304 2.21 -12.13 -5.90
CA THR A 304 3.27 -13.12 -6.17
C THR A 304 2.85 -14.51 -5.74
N THR A 305 2.19 -14.62 -4.58
CA THR A 305 1.82 -15.91 -3.97
C THR A 305 0.37 -16.31 -4.22
N GLY A 306 -0.50 -15.37 -4.62
CA GLY A 306 -1.94 -15.58 -4.74
C GLY A 306 -2.68 -15.62 -3.41
N GLN A 307 -1.97 -15.46 -2.28
CA GLN A 307 -2.57 -15.41 -0.95
C GLN A 307 -3.45 -14.18 -0.81
N ARG A 308 -4.60 -14.32 -0.14
CA ARG A 308 -5.54 -13.23 0.13
C ARG A 308 -6.14 -13.28 1.52
N TRP A 309 -6.26 -12.12 2.14
CA TRP A 309 -6.81 -11.92 3.47
C TRP A 309 -8.08 -11.09 3.39
N SER A 310 -9.13 -11.53 4.05
CA SER A 310 -10.33 -10.70 4.24
C SER A 310 -10.03 -9.58 5.24
N LEU A 311 -10.58 -8.39 5.00
CA LEU A 311 -10.51 -7.29 5.96
C LEU A 311 -11.58 -7.38 7.07
N SER A 312 -12.31 -8.49 7.19
CA SER A 312 -13.35 -8.68 8.23
C SER A 312 -12.81 -8.51 9.65
N GLN A 313 -11.57 -8.92 9.93
CA GLN A 313 -10.95 -8.77 11.24
C GLN A 313 -10.79 -7.32 11.71
N PHE A 314 -10.84 -6.38 10.77
CA PHE A 314 -10.71 -4.94 11.01
C PHE A 314 -12.07 -4.23 11.10
N GLY A 315 -13.17 -4.98 11.04
CA GLY A 315 -14.53 -4.43 10.99
C GLY A 315 -14.94 -3.85 9.63
N VAL A 316 -14.02 -3.78 8.66
CA VAL A 316 -14.24 -3.19 7.32
C VAL A 316 -15.40 -3.87 6.58
N ASN A 317 -15.52 -5.19 6.73
CA ASN A 317 -16.55 -6.00 6.07
C ASN A 317 -17.75 -6.34 6.99
N ALA A 318 -17.92 -5.64 8.12
CA ALA A 318 -18.94 -6.01 9.11
C ALA A 318 -20.39 -5.89 8.58
N ASP A 319 -20.70 -4.83 7.83
CA ASP A 319 -22.04 -4.60 7.27
C ASP A 319 -22.22 -5.36 5.95
N THR A 320 -22.69 -6.60 5.99
CA THR A 320 -22.86 -7.45 4.80
C THR A 320 -23.95 -6.97 3.83
N THR A 321 -24.78 -5.99 4.20
CA THR A 321 -25.83 -5.44 3.34
C THR A 321 -25.32 -4.41 2.33
N LYS A 322 -24.08 -3.94 2.52
CA LYS A 322 -23.44 -2.91 1.69
C LYS A 322 -22.20 -3.43 0.99
N ALA A 323 -22.00 -2.98 -0.24
CA ALA A 323 -20.78 -3.16 -1.01
C ALA A 323 -19.63 -2.31 -0.42
N LYS A 324 -18.38 -2.75 -0.53
CA LYS A 324 -17.18 -1.97 -0.19
C LYS A 324 -16.28 -1.90 -1.40
N LEU A 325 -16.01 -0.69 -1.88
CA LEU A 325 -15.46 -0.41 -3.20
C LEU A 325 -14.55 0.81 -3.17
N GLY A 326 -13.87 1.06 -4.29
CA GLY A 326 -13.05 2.25 -4.55
C GLY A 326 -12.00 2.49 -3.46
N SER A 327 -11.27 1.44 -3.10
CA SER A 327 -10.27 1.54 -2.05
C SER A 327 -9.04 2.34 -2.49
N SER A 328 -8.36 2.99 -1.55
CA SER A 328 -7.07 3.63 -1.76
C SER A 328 -6.24 3.46 -0.50
N TYR A 329 -4.96 3.14 -0.64
CA TYR A 329 -4.06 2.93 0.49
C TYR A 329 -2.94 3.96 0.49
N TYR A 330 -2.69 4.53 1.67
CA TYR A 330 -1.55 5.39 1.93
C TYR A 330 -0.63 4.70 2.94
N GLY A 331 0.56 4.29 2.49
CA GLY A 331 1.54 3.58 3.31
C GLY A 331 2.27 4.44 4.34
N GLY A 332 1.89 5.70 4.52
CA GLY A 332 2.71 6.70 5.20
C GLY A 332 3.58 7.46 4.20
N PRO A 333 4.33 8.48 4.66
CA PRO A 333 5.36 9.08 3.82
C PRO A 333 6.25 7.94 3.31
N ALA A 334 6.89 8.12 2.16
CA ALA A 334 8.12 7.39 1.87
C ALA A 334 9.21 7.82 2.88
N ALA A 335 8.96 7.65 4.18
CA ALA A 335 10.02 7.47 5.13
C ALA A 335 10.76 6.25 4.60
N ALA A 336 12.07 6.40 4.36
CA ALA A 336 12.94 5.24 4.33
C ALA A 336 12.47 4.35 5.48
N GLN A 337 11.96 3.16 5.14
CA GLN A 337 11.60 2.17 6.16
C GLN A 337 12.76 2.18 7.16
N PRO A 338 12.48 2.36 8.47
CA PRO A 338 13.54 2.38 9.47
C PRO A 338 14.47 1.22 9.18
N THR A 339 15.72 1.53 8.85
CA THR A 339 16.70 0.52 8.49
C THR A 339 17.23 -0.06 9.79
N LEU A 340 17.39 -1.38 9.85
CA LEU A 340 18.08 -2.01 10.97
C LEU A 340 19.56 -1.59 10.92
N LEU A 341 19.97 -0.72 11.85
CA LEU A 341 21.30 -0.11 11.85
C LEU A 341 22.33 -0.95 12.61
N SER A 342 21.87 -1.76 13.58
CA SER A 342 22.73 -2.46 14.54
C SER A 342 23.17 -3.86 14.12
N GLN A 343 22.47 -4.52 13.19
CA GLN A 343 22.77 -5.92 12.87
C GLN A 343 24.17 -6.09 12.27
N GLY A 344 24.92 -7.07 12.80
CA GLY A 344 26.28 -7.39 12.41
C GLY A 344 27.31 -6.31 12.74
N ARG A 345 26.94 -5.28 13.51
CA ARG A 345 27.84 -4.18 13.86
C ARG A 345 28.75 -4.54 15.03
N PRO A 346 29.94 -3.91 15.13
CA PRO A 346 30.81 -4.06 16.28
C PRO A 346 30.08 -3.69 17.58
N ALA A 347 30.15 -4.58 18.56
CA ALA A 347 29.49 -4.44 19.85
C ALA A 347 30.50 -4.52 20.99
N ALA A 348 30.18 -3.87 22.10
CA ALA A 348 30.95 -3.93 23.34
C ALA A 348 29.98 -4.05 24.53
N ALA A 349 30.45 -4.58 25.64
CA ALA A 349 29.72 -4.60 26.88
C ALA A 349 30.65 -4.28 28.05
N SER A 350 30.09 -3.92 29.20
CA SER A 350 30.85 -3.77 30.45
C SER A 350 31.58 -5.06 30.82
N ALA A 351 30.89 -6.20 30.68
CA ALA A 351 31.42 -7.52 30.87
C ALA A 351 30.47 -8.57 30.25
N SER A 352 30.97 -9.79 30.11
CA SER A 352 30.18 -10.98 29.74
C SER A 352 30.33 -12.04 30.81
N TYR A 353 29.26 -12.81 31.04
CA TYR A 353 29.24 -13.90 32.01
C TYR A 353 30.30 -14.97 31.70
N ASN A 354 30.46 -15.32 30.43
CA ASN A 354 31.51 -16.21 29.94
C ASN A 354 31.86 -15.90 28.47
N THR A 355 32.80 -16.66 27.90
CA THR A 355 33.32 -16.46 26.53
C THR A 355 32.33 -16.80 25.41
N SER A 356 31.18 -17.42 25.72
CA SER A 356 30.16 -17.79 24.73
C SER A 356 28.97 -16.81 24.71
N LEU A 357 28.85 -15.92 25.71
CA LEU A 357 27.74 -14.97 25.89
C LEU A 357 28.23 -13.52 25.69
N THR A 358 28.91 -13.32 24.57
CA THR A 358 29.61 -12.07 24.20
C THR A 358 28.65 -11.04 23.59
N ALA A 359 29.05 -9.76 23.60
CA ALA A 359 28.20 -8.64 23.17
C ALA A 359 27.70 -8.76 21.72
N ASP A 360 28.49 -9.37 20.82
CA ASP A 360 28.10 -9.59 19.41
C ASP A 360 26.83 -10.44 19.27
N LYS A 361 26.53 -11.29 20.26
CA LYS A 361 25.35 -12.15 20.24
C LYS A 361 24.03 -11.41 20.35
N ALA A 362 24.03 -10.19 20.89
CA ALA A 362 22.83 -9.35 20.91
C ALA A 362 22.62 -8.55 19.61
N PHE A 363 23.47 -8.73 18.59
CA PHE A 363 23.41 -7.98 17.34
C PHE A 363 23.63 -8.88 16.12
N ASP A 364 23.50 -10.20 16.25
CA ASP A 364 23.75 -11.16 15.17
C ASP A 364 22.49 -11.48 14.34
N GLY A 365 21.32 -10.98 14.76
CA GLY A 365 20.03 -11.18 14.11
C GLY A 365 19.25 -12.38 14.64
N ASN A 366 19.67 -12.98 15.76
CA ASN A 366 19.04 -14.16 16.34
C ASN A 366 18.31 -13.83 17.64
N THR A 367 17.01 -13.63 17.55
CA THR A 367 16.17 -13.19 18.66
C THR A 367 15.78 -14.29 19.66
N THR A 368 16.38 -15.48 19.62
CA THR A 368 15.91 -16.63 20.42
C THR A 368 16.95 -17.64 20.92
N SER A 369 18.12 -17.75 20.26
CA SER A 369 19.03 -18.88 20.51
C SER A 369 20.47 -18.48 20.85
N THR A 370 20.86 -17.25 20.57
CA THR A 370 22.14 -16.66 21.00
C THR A 370 21.84 -15.38 21.76
N ARG A 371 22.70 -15.04 22.72
CA ARG A 371 22.49 -13.87 23.58
C ARG A 371 23.77 -13.36 24.18
N TRP A 372 23.79 -12.06 24.47
CA TRP A 372 24.73 -11.50 25.42
C TRP A 372 24.19 -11.70 26.83
N ASP A 373 25.07 -12.01 27.79
CA ASP A 373 24.71 -12.10 29.20
C ASP A 373 25.77 -11.41 30.05
N SER A 374 25.32 -10.54 30.96
CA SER A 374 26.20 -9.85 31.91
C SER A 374 26.59 -10.75 33.10
N PRO A 375 27.64 -10.43 33.87
CA PRO A 375 27.97 -11.15 35.10
C PRO A 375 26.80 -11.25 36.09
N GLU A 376 26.73 -12.39 36.77
CA GLU A 376 25.72 -12.68 37.79
C GLU A 376 26.27 -12.49 39.22
N GLY A 377 25.36 -12.45 40.20
CA GLY A 377 25.72 -12.32 41.62
C GLY A 377 25.48 -10.95 42.24
N ALA A 378 25.92 -10.77 43.49
CA ALA A 378 25.72 -9.54 44.24
C ALA A 378 26.78 -8.48 43.89
N GLY A 379 26.38 -7.21 43.78
CA GLY A 379 27.29 -6.09 43.55
C GLY A 379 27.81 -5.95 42.12
N VAL A 380 27.23 -6.67 41.15
CA VAL A 380 27.61 -6.59 39.73
C VAL A 380 26.85 -5.53 38.94
N ASP A 381 25.76 -4.98 39.48
CA ASP A 381 25.07 -3.85 38.87
C ASP A 381 25.88 -2.54 39.07
N PRO A 382 25.94 -1.63 38.09
CA PRO A 382 25.26 -1.63 36.78
C PRO A 382 26.05 -2.35 35.68
N GLN A 383 25.36 -2.73 34.60
CA GLN A 383 25.96 -3.32 33.40
C GLN A 383 25.44 -2.63 32.13
N TRP A 384 26.21 -2.65 31.05
CA TRP A 384 25.82 -2.07 29.77
C TRP A 384 26.26 -2.92 28.59
N ILE A 385 25.53 -2.78 27.50
CA ILE A 385 25.89 -3.28 26.16
C ILE A 385 25.69 -2.18 25.14
N SER A 386 26.63 -2.01 24.22
CA SER A 386 26.62 -0.99 23.18
C SER A 386 26.95 -1.53 21.80
N VAL A 387 26.51 -0.80 20.79
CA VAL A 387 26.79 -1.06 19.37
C VAL A 387 27.32 0.18 18.67
N ASP A 388 28.34 0.02 17.81
CA ASP A 388 28.85 1.06 16.91
C ASP A 388 28.16 0.99 15.55
N LEU A 389 27.31 1.98 15.24
CA LEU A 389 26.58 2.07 13.97
C LEU A 389 27.48 2.46 12.78
N GLY A 390 28.76 2.75 13.03
CA GLY A 390 29.79 3.10 12.05
C GLY A 390 29.82 4.57 11.64
N ALA A 391 28.71 5.29 11.81
CA ALA A 391 28.59 6.73 11.61
C ALA A 391 27.49 7.30 12.50
N VAL A 392 27.42 8.62 12.63
CA VAL A 392 26.29 9.27 13.31
C VAL A 392 25.02 9.03 12.49
N LYS A 393 24.03 8.39 13.12
CA LYS A 393 22.75 8.01 12.51
C LYS A 393 21.58 8.64 13.25
N LYS A 394 20.46 8.84 12.54
CA LYS A 394 19.18 9.10 13.21
C LYS A 394 18.65 7.77 13.76
N ILE A 395 18.09 7.81 14.96
CA ILE A 395 17.59 6.64 15.68
C ILE A 395 16.11 6.89 15.98
N SER A 396 15.25 6.06 15.39
CA SER A 396 13.79 6.16 15.51
C SER A 396 13.23 5.28 16.61
N SER A 397 13.77 4.07 16.78
CA SER A 397 13.32 3.09 17.77
C SER A 397 14.42 2.12 18.15
N VAL A 398 14.22 1.47 19.31
CA VAL A 398 15.04 0.34 19.76
C VAL A 398 14.13 -0.81 20.16
N ASP A 399 14.44 -2.02 19.73
CA ASP A 399 13.82 -3.25 20.23
C ASP A 399 14.80 -4.01 21.13
N LEU A 400 14.29 -4.54 22.23
CA LEU A 400 15.04 -5.33 23.20
C LEU A 400 14.37 -6.69 23.36
N TYR A 401 15.09 -7.76 23.06
CA TYR A 401 14.65 -9.14 23.22
C TYR A 401 15.34 -9.72 24.46
N TRP A 402 14.62 -9.77 25.58
CA TRP A 402 15.18 -10.16 26.87
C TRP A 402 15.05 -11.66 27.13
N ASP A 403 16.19 -12.31 27.34
CA ASP A 403 16.28 -13.65 27.97
C ASP A 403 16.37 -13.53 29.50
N ALA A 404 16.89 -12.41 30.03
CA ALA A 404 16.78 -12.02 31.43
C ALA A 404 16.83 -10.49 31.54
N GLY A 405 15.71 -9.89 31.94
CA GLY A 405 15.46 -8.46 31.74
C GLY A 405 15.94 -7.52 32.84
N ALA A 406 15.83 -6.23 32.54
CA ALA A 406 16.12 -5.13 33.46
C ALA A 406 14.82 -4.51 34.02
N LEU A 407 14.77 -4.24 35.33
CA LEU A 407 13.68 -3.48 35.95
C LEU A 407 13.93 -1.97 35.80
N VAL A 408 15.18 -1.54 35.97
CA VAL A 408 15.61 -0.15 35.81
C VAL A 408 16.72 -0.11 34.76
N TYR A 409 16.48 0.57 33.65
CA TYR A 409 17.46 0.74 32.59
C TYR A 409 17.25 2.03 31.78
N GLN A 410 18.27 2.39 31.02
CA GLN A 410 18.29 3.52 30.10
C GLN A 410 18.75 3.08 28.72
N ILE A 411 18.22 3.73 27.68
CA ILE A 411 18.86 3.74 26.36
C ILE A 411 19.59 5.07 26.23
N GLN A 412 20.86 5.00 25.82
CA GLN A 412 21.71 6.15 25.66
C GLN A 412 22.38 6.15 24.28
N THR A 413 22.67 7.34 23.78
CA THR A 413 23.38 7.56 22.52
C THR A 413 24.67 8.35 22.75
N SER A 414 25.65 8.15 21.89
CA SER A 414 26.92 8.87 21.93
C SER A 414 27.51 9.04 20.53
N ASN A 415 28.28 10.11 20.31
CA ASN A 415 29.05 10.29 19.07
C ASN A 415 30.50 9.80 19.20
N ASP A 416 31.01 9.65 20.43
CA ASP A 416 32.43 9.42 20.73
C ASP A 416 32.68 8.20 21.63
N ASN A 417 31.62 7.47 22.01
CA ASN A 417 31.64 6.31 22.92
C ASN A 417 32.07 6.65 24.37
N ALA A 418 32.20 7.93 24.72
CA ALA A 418 32.64 8.39 26.03
C ALA A 418 31.58 9.27 26.72
N ASN A 419 31.00 10.20 25.97
CA ASN A 419 29.97 11.11 26.45
C ASN A 419 28.60 10.61 25.98
N TRP A 420 27.74 10.26 26.95
CA TRP A 420 26.47 9.59 26.69
C TRP A 420 25.28 10.50 27.04
N THR A 421 24.29 10.52 26.16
CA THR A 421 23.01 11.21 26.36
C THR A 421 21.89 10.18 26.48
N THR A 422 21.12 10.26 27.56
CA THR A 422 19.94 9.40 27.77
C THR A 422 18.80 9.84 26.88
N VAL A 423 18.26 8.89 26.11
CA VAL A 423 17.14 9.10 25.18
C VAL A 423 15.88 8.36 25.61
N TYR A 424 16.03 7.39 26.53
CA TYR A 424 14.93 6.69 27.18
C TYR A 424 15.37 6.22 28.57
N SER A 425 14.44 6.20 29.52
CA SER A 425 14.64 5.62 30.85
C SER A 425 13.35 4.99 31.35
N THR A 426 13.46 3.87 32.08
CA THR A 426 12.34 3.26 32.79
C THR A 426 12.77 2.72 34.14
N ASN A 427 11.83 2.66 35.08
CA ASN A 427 11.95 1.96 36.36
C ASN A 427 10.92 0.81 36.50
N ASN A 428 10.24 0.47 35.41
CA ASN A 428 9.23 -0.56 35.31
C ASN A 428 9.47 -1.42 34.06
N GLY A 429 10.70 -1.90 33.90
CA GLY A 429 11.05 -2.82 32.84
C GLY A 429 10.52 -4.24 33.08
N VAL A 430 10.84 -5.15 32.18
CA VAL A 430 10.29 -6.51 32.15
C VAL A 430 11.32 -7.54 32.59
N SER A 431 10.87 -8.68 33.09
CA SER A 431 11.75 -9.81 33.44
C SER A 431 12.20 -10.62 32.22
N TYR A 432 11.38 -10.71 31.17
CA TYR A 432 11.61 -11.53 29.96
C TYR A 432 10.83 -10.95 28.77
N GLY A 433 11.17 -11.39 27.56
CA GLY A 433 10.40 -11.13 26.35
C GLY A 433 10.80 -9.86 25.61
N HIS A 434 9.98 -9.46 24.64
CA HIS A 434 10.28 -8.37 23.71
C HIS A 434 9.68 -7.04 24.16
N VAL A 435 10.47 -5.96 24.07
CA VAL A 435 10.04 -4.58 24.32
C VAL A 435 10.44 -3.70 23.14
N THR A 436 9.47 -3.00 22.56
CA THR A 436 9.71 -1.94 21.58
C THR A 436 9.70 -0.58 22.26
N LEU A 437 10.71 0.23 21.96
CA LEU A 437 10.84 1.62 22.39
C LEU A 437 10.71 2.54 21.17
N PRO A 438 9.49 2.96 20.80
CA PRO A 438 9.26 3.80 19.62
C PRO A 438 9.54 5.28 19.90
N ASN A 439 9.63 6.07 18.83
CA ASN A 439 9.65 7.54 18.87
C ASN A 439 10.81 8.16 19.68
N LEU A 440 11.99 7.53 19.67
CA LEU A 440 13.16 8.02 20.41
C LEU A 440 13.66 9.37 19.87
N ASN A 441 13.45 9.65 18.58
CA ASN A 441 13.85 10.91 17.93
C ASN A 441 15.28 11.34 18.26
N ALA A 442 16.21 10.38 18.28
CA ALA A 442 17.56 10.54 18.76
C ALA A 442 18.59 10.52 17.61
N GLN A 443 19.84 10.86 17.94
CA GLN A 443 20.97 10.82 17.03
C GLN A 443 22.22 10.34 17.78
N GLY A 444 22.99 9.46 17.16
CA GLY A 444 24.27 9.00 17.70
C GLY A 444 24.99 8.04 16.77
N ARG A 445 26.29 7.86 17.00
CA ARG A 445 27.07 6.77 16.38
C ARG A 445 27.00 5.50 17.21
N TYR A 446 27.02 5.64 18.52
CA TYR A 446 26.92 4.53 19.47
C TYR A 446 25.57 4.57 20.16
N VAL A 447 24.99 3.40 20.37
CA VAL A 447 23.76 3.23 21.16
C VAL A 447 24.03 2.18 22.22
N ARG A 448 23.61 2.40 23.46
CA ARG A 448 23.76 1.43 24.53
C ARG A 448 22.51 1.28 25.38
N MET A 449 22.29 0.07 25.87
CA MET A 449 21.43 -0.20 27.01
C MET A 449 22.29 -0.16 28.27
N LEU A 450 21.87 0.59 29.29
CA LEU A 450 22.49 0.67 30.61
C LEU A 450 21.49 0.21 31.66
N GLY A 451 21.69 -0.99 32.21
CA GLY A 451 20.89 -1.57 33.28
C GLY A 451 21.46 -1.23 34.65
N THR A 452 20.62 -0.75 35.57
CA THR A 452 21.02 -0.40 36.95
C THR A 452 20.27 -1.20 38.01
N LYS A 453 19.19 -1.91 37.65
CA LYS A 453 18.54 -2.90 38.50
C LYS A 453 17.94 -4.02 37.64
N ARG A 454 18.32 -5.27 37.91
CA ARG A 454 17.79 -6.47 37.26
C ARG A 454 16.33 -6.73 37.62
N ALA A 455 15.58 -7.34 36.70
CA ALA A 455 14.22 -7.82 36.92
C ALA A 455 14.14 -9.33 37.23
N THR A 456 15.28 -10.01 37.26
CA THR A 456 15.44 -11.44 37.55
C THR A 456 16.59 -11.65 38.54
N GLN A 457 16.83 -12.90 38.95
CA GLN A 457 18.00 -13.27 39.76
C GLN A 457 19.30 -13.46 38.93
N TRP A 458 19.16 -13.49 37.60
CA TRP A 458 20.26 -13.72 36.64
C TRP A 458 20.91 -12.40 36.23
N GLY A 459 21.82 -12.41 35.26
CA GLY A 459 22.36 -11.20 34.64
C GLY A 459 21.31 -10.44 33.83
N TYR A 460 21.69 -9.28 33.28
CA TYR A 460 20.99 -8.76 32.10
C TYR A 460 21.39 -9.61 30.91
N SER A 461 20.41 -10.21 30.26
CA SER A 461 20.59 -11.10 29.12
C SER A 461 19.68 -10.67 27.98
N LEU A 462 20.28 -10.36 26.83
CA LEU A 462 19.60 -9.92 25.61
C LEU A 462 19.89 -10.91 24.50
N ASP A 463 18.85 -11.57 24.00
CA ASP A 463 18.93 -12.34 22.75
C ASP A 463 19.24 -11.40 21.58
N GLU A 464 18.64 -10.21 21.55
CA GLU A 464 18.88 -9.22 20.51
C GLU A 464 18.57 -7.79 20.99
N MET A 465 19.34 -6.81 20.53
CA MET A 465 19.07 -5.38 20.63
C MET A 465 19.10 -4.74 19.23
N GLN A 466 17.93 -4.41 18.71
CA GLN A 466 17.80 -3.81 17.39
C GLN A 466 17.72 -2.30 17.49
N VAL A 467 18.57 -1.58 16.75
CA VAL A 467 18.52 -0.13 16.63
C VAL A 467 18.05 0.22 15.23
N TRP A 468 16.94 0.96 15.13
CA TRP A 468 16.33 1.31 13.86
C TRP A 468 16.46 2.80 13.56
N GLY A 469 16.62 3.15 12.28
CA GLY A 469 16.65 4.55 11.85
C GLY A 469 17.17 4.78 10.43
N SER A 470 17.90 5.87 10.19
CA SER A 470 18.39 6.29 8.86
C SER A 470 19.80 6.87 8.89
#